data_AF-A0A7Z3BHL1-F1
#
_entry.id   AF-A0A7Z3BHL1-F1
#
_cell.length_a   1.000
_cell.length_b   1.000
_cell.length_c   1.000
_cell.angle_alpha   90.00
_cell.angle_beta   90.00
_cell.angle_gamma   90.00
#
_symmetry.space_group_name_H-M   'P 1'
#
loop_
_entity.id
_entity.type
_entity.pdbx_description
1 polymer ?
#
loop_
_entity_poly.entity_id
_entity_poly.type
_entity_poly.pdbx_seq_one_letter_code
_entity_poly.pdbx_strand_id
1 'polypeptide(L)'
;MILTTTPTIEGKTIQEYRGIVVGEAILGANVFRDLFAGLRDIIGGRSGAYEKELGRAREIAFEELQERAEELGANAVVGIDLDYEVVGQNGSMLMVSVSGTAVRI
;
A
#
# COMPACT_ATOMS: atom_id res chain seq x y z
N MET A 1 -13.93 2.47 4.77
CA MET A 1 -14.22 1.28 3.93
C MET A 1 -13.69 0.01 4.61
N ILE A 2 -14.28 -1.17 4.41
CA ILE A 2 -13.64 -2.43 4.90
C ILE A 2 -12.54 -2.84 3.92
N LEU A 3 -11.33 -3.06 4.44
CA LEU A 3 -10.17 -3.51 3.68
C LEU A 3 -9.67 -4.82 4.28
N THR A 4 -9.41 -5.84 3.45
CA THR A 4 -8.87 -7.11 3.94
C THR A 4 -8.02 -7.82 2.89
N THR A 5 -6.98 -8.49 3.35
CA THR A 5 -6.18 -9.41 2.53
C THR A 5 -6.89 -10.74 2.29
N THR A 6 -7.95 -11.05 3.04
CA THR A 6 -8.78 -12.24 2.82
C THR A 6 -9.67 -12.08 1.59
N PRO A 7 -10.00 -13.15 0.85
CA PRO A 7 -10.86 -13.07 -0.33
C PRO A 7 -12.34 -12.83 0.02
N THR A 8 -12.74 -13.05 1.28
CA THR A 8 -14.11 -12.91 1.78
C THR A 8 -14.13 -12.20 3.13
N ILE A 9 -15.30 -11.65 3.49
CA ILE A 9 -15.54 -11.03 4.81
C ILE A 9 -16.56 -11.87 5.58
N GLU A 10 -16.18 -12.39 6.74
CA GLU A 10 -17.08 -13.22 7.56
C GLU A 10 -18.34 -12.45 7.97
N GLY A 11 -19.49 -13.12 7.91
CA GLY A 11 -20.79 -12.52 8.23
C GLY A 11 -21.31 -11.50 7.21
N LYS A 12 -20.64 -11.32 6.07
CA LYS A 12 -21.07 -10.47 4.96
C LYS A 12 -21.04 -11.24 3.64
N THR A 13 -21.99 -10.97 2.75
CA THR A 13 -22.04 -11.58 1.41
C THR A 13 -21.67 -10.53 0.38
N ILE A 14 -20.72 -10.85 -0.52
CA ILE A 14 -20.41 -9.98 -1.65
C ILE A 14 -21.59 -10.00 -2.64
N GLN A 15 -22.21 -8.85 -2.84
CA GLN A 15 -23.35 -8.67 -3.74
C GLN A 15 -22.88 -8.40 -5.18
N GLU A 16 -21.83 -7.59 -5.34
CA GLU A 16 -21.33 -7.17 -6.65
C GLU A 16 -19.80 -7.02 -6.60
N TYR A 17 -19.12 -7.50 -7.64
CA TYR A 17 -17.68 -7.26 -7.87
C TYR A 17 -17.54 -6.07 -8.82
N ARG A 18 -16.77 -5.07 -8.40
CA ARG A 18 -16.56 -3.81 -9.13
C ARG A 18 -15.24 -3.76 -9.91
N GLY A 19 -14.49 -4.85 -9.91
CA GLY A 19 -13.22 -4.96 -10.62
C GLY A 19 -12.03 -4.71 -9.71
N ILE A 20 -10.85 -4.71 -10.32
CA ILE A 20 -9.57 -4.53 -9.63
C ILE A 20 -9.35 -3.05 -9.40
N VAL A 21 -8.88 -2.72 -8.20
CA VAL A 21 -8.39 -1.40 -7.83
C VAL A 21 -6.95 -1.53 -7.36
N VAL A 22 -6.17 -0.48 -7.60
CA VAL A 22 -4.76 -0.39 -7.22
C VAL A 22 -4.57 0.96 -6.53
N GLY A 23 -3.59 1.11 -5.66
CA GLY A 23 -3.11 2.41 -5.16
C GLY A 23 -1.61 2.34 -4.95
N GLU A 24 -0.90 3.43 -5.22
CA GLU A 24 0.55 3.43 -5.33
C GLU A 24 1.18 4.65 -4.66
N ALA A 25 2.35 4.45 -4.05
CA ALA A 25 3.15 5.54 -3.50
C ALA A 25 4.63 5.31 -3.79
N ILE A 26 5.32 6.34 -4.30
CA ILE A 26 6.74 6.27 -4.62
C ILE A 26 7.53 7.14 -3.64
N LEU A 27 8.43 6.52 -2.88
CA LEU A 27 9.43 7.22 -2.09
C LEU A 27 10.58 7.64 -3.02
N GLY A 28 10.76 8.95 -3.16
CA GLY A 28 11.75 9.54 -4.04
C GLY A 28 13.21 9.33 -3.60
N ALA A 29 14.12 9.59 -4.53
CA ALA A 29 15.53 9.22 -4.40
C ALA A 29 16.30 9.85 -3.23
N ASN A 30 15.89 11.05 -2.81
CA ASN A 30 16.52 11.71 -1.66
C ASN A 30 16.09 11.05 -0.35
N VAL A 31 14.79 10.79 -0.20
CA VAL A 31 14.23 10.09 0.97
C VAL A 31 14.83 8.70 1.09
N PHE A 32 14.83 7.93 0.00
CA PHE A 32 15.39 6.58 0.01
C PHE A 32 16.89 6.55 0.34
N ARG A 33 17.68 7.49 -0.20
CA ARG A 33 19.11 7.62 0.10
C ARG A 33 19.37 7.96 1.56
N ASP A 34 18.63 8.90 2.12
CA ASP A 34 18.79 9.31 3.52
C ASP A 34 18.44 8.16 4.47
N LEU A 35 17.42 7.38 4.10
CA LEU A 35 17.06 6.15 4.80
C LEU A 35 18.16 5.07 4.75
N PHE A 36 18.74 4.84 3.57
CA PHE A 36 19.85 3.88 3.38
C PHE A 36 21.16 4.35 4.01
N ALA A 37 21.41 5.65 4.06
CA ALA A 37 22.57 6.22 4.75
C ALA A 37 22.46 6.04 6.28
N GLY A 38 21.24 6.19 6.84
CA GLY A 38 20.95 5.99 8.27
C GLY A 38 20.88 4.52 8.72
N LEU A 39 20.83 3.57 7.77
CA LEU A 39 20.83 2.12 8.05
C LEU A 39 22.17 1.61 8.62
N ARG A 40 23.26 2.36 8.47
CA ARG A 40 24.57 2.01 9.06
C ARG A 40 24.61 2.12 10.59
N ASP A 41 23.69 2.86 11.20
CA ASP A 41 23.64 3.09 12.66
C ASP A 41 22.60 2.21 13.38
N ILE A 42 22.09 1.15 12.73
CA ILE A 42 21.07 0.26 13.32
C ILE A 42 21.68 -0.60 14.43
N ILE A 43 21.56 -0.11 15.66
CA ILE A 43 21.57 -0.93 16.86
C ILE A 43 20.11 -1.24 17.20
N GLY A 44 19.68 -2.51 17.07
CA GLY A 44 18.40 -2.98 17.65
C GLY A 44 17.21 -3.19 16.70
N GLY A 45 17.41 -3.18 15.37
CA GLY A 45 16.46 -3.79 14.42
C GLY A 45 15.27 -2.94 13.96
N ARG A 46 15.13 -1.68 14.40
CA ARG A 46 14.12 -0.73 13.90
C ARG A 46 14.76 0.62 13.58
N SER A 47 14.66 1.08 12.32
CA SER A 47 15.02 2.45 11.96
C SER A 47 13.74 3.30 11.97
N GLY A 48 13.57 4.12 13.02
CA GLY A 48 12.33 4.88 13.20
C GLY A 48 12.01 5.83 12.04
N ALA A 49 13.04 6.37 11.37
CA ALA A 49 12.86 7.19 10.17
C ALA A 49 12.40 6.35 8.97
N TYR A 50 12.99 5.16 8.77
CA TYR A 50 12.60 4.25 7.67
C TYR A 50 11.18 3.75 7.82
N GLU A 51 10.82 3.28 9.01
CA GLU A 51 9.47 2.80 9.29
C GLU A 51 8.41 3.88 9.12
N LYS A 52 8.75 5.13 9.48
CA LYS A 52 7.85 6.28 9.33
C LYS A 52 7.56 6.58 7.86
N GLU A 53 8.60 6.67 7.02
CA GLU A 53 8.42 6.97 5.60
C GLU A 53 7.72 5.82 4.86
N LEU A 54 8.03 4.56 5.18
CA LEU A 54 7.28 3.41 4.66
C LEU A 54 5.81 3.40 5.12
N GLY A 55 5.56 3.76 6.38
CA GLY A 55 4.21 3.89 6.93
C GLY A 55 3.40 4.90 6.14
N ARG A 56 3.98 6.09 5.92
CA ARG A 56 3.36 7.15 5.12
C ARG A 56 3.08 6.71 3.68
N ALA A 57 4.00 6.00 3.04
CA ALA A 57 3.79 5.51 1.69
C ALA A 57 2.64 4.49 1.62
N ARG A 58 2.53 3.58 2.59
CA ARG A 58 1.37 2.68 2.69
C ARG A 58 0.07 3.45 2.88
N GLU A 59 0.05 4.45 3.76
CA GLU A 59 -1.15 5.27 4.00
C GLU A 59 -1.64 5.91 2.69
N ILE A 60 -0.75 6.54 1.93
CA ILE A 60 -1.07 7.14 0.62
C ILE A 60 -1.60 6.10 -0.36
N ALA A 61 -0.93 4.94 -0.47
CA ALA A 61 -1.37 3.89 -1.39
C ALA A 61 -2.75 3.33 -1.01
N PHE A 62 -3.06 3.19 0.28
CA PHE A 62 -4.39 2.76 0.75
C PHE A 62 -5.46 3.83 0.61
N GLU A 63 -5.11 5.11 0.75
CA GLU A 63 -6.02 6.23 0.46
C GLU A 63 -6.43 6.20 -1.02
N GLU A 64 -5.47 6.12 -1.94
CA GLU A 64 -5.75 6.05 -3.38
C GLU A 64 -6.55 4.78 -3.77
N LEU A 65 -6.23 3.63 -3.18
CA LEU A 65 -6.99 2.38 -3.36
C LEU A 65 -8.47 2.55 -2.95
N GLN A 66 -8.70 3.20 -1.81
CA GLN A 66 -10.05 3.44 -1.29
C GLN A 66 -10.80 4.43 -2.18
N GLU A 67 -10.18 5.55 -2.57
CA GLU A 67 -10.79 6.53 -3.47
C GLU A 67 -11.25 5.89 -4.78
N ARG A 68 -10.38 5.09 -5.42
CA ARG A 68 -10.72 4.34 -6.65
C ARG A 68 -11.85 3.33 -6.42
N ALA A 69 -11.90 2.68 -5.26
CA ALA A 69 -13.00 1.78 -4.92
C ALA A 69 -14.32 2.55 -4.70
N GLU A 70 -14.29 3.71 -4.07
CA GLU A 70 -15.46 4.58 -3.86
C GLU A 70 -16.00 5.11 -5.19
N GLU A 71 -15.14 5.50 -6.13
CA GLU A 71 -15.51 5.91 -7.50
C GLU A 71 -16.29 4.82 -8.25
N LEU A 72 -15.99 3.55 -7.98
CA LEU A 72 -16.70 2.40 -8.53
C LEU A 72 -17.96 2.01 -7.75
N GLY A 73 -18.32 2.77 -6.70
CA GLY A 73 -19.45 2.50 -5.83
C GLY A 73 -19.29 1.24 -4.98
N ALA A 74 -18.05 0.84 -4.67
CA ALA A 74 -17.75 -0.22 -3.72
C ALA A 74 -17.76 0.32 -2.29
N ASN A 75 -18.01 -0.56 -1.32
CA ASN A 75 -17.96 -0.25 0.12
C ASN A 75 -16.95 -1.14 0.87
N ALA A 76 -16.24 -2.01 0.15
CA ALA A 76 -15.10 -2.78 0.64
C ALA A 76 -14.11 -3.14 -0.49
N VAL A 77 -12.87 -3.46 -0.10
CA VAL A 77 -11.87 -4.08 -0.97
C VAL A 77 -11.39 -5.38 -0.30
N VAL A 78 -11.46 -6.49 -1.03
CA VAL A 78 -11.05 -7.82 -0.57
C VAL A 78 -9.86 -8.33 -1.39
N GLY A 79 -9.19 -9.37 -0.86
CA GLY A 79 -8.06 -10.00 -1.54
C GLY A 79 -6.92 -9.02 -1.78
N ILE A 80 -6.69 -8.12 -0.81
CA ILE A 80 -5.64 -7.11 -0.93
C ILE A 80 -4.26 -7.78 -0.91
N ASP A 81 -3.40 -7.33 -1.83
CA ASP A 81 -1.98 -7.66 -1.88
C ASP A 81 -1.13 -6.38 -1.77
N LEU A 82 0.05 -6.49 -1.16
CA LEU A 82 0.97 -5.37 -0.93
C LEU A 82 2.38 -5.72 -1.38
N ASP A 83 2.87 -4.95 -2.34
CA ASP A 83 4.19 -5.13 -2.92
C ASP A 83 5.10 -3.92 -2.69
N TYR A 84 6.38 -4.20 -2.49
CA TYR A 84 7.44 -3.20 -2.39
C TYR A 84 8.46 -3.45 -3.49
N GLU A 85 8.65 -2.46 -4.35
CA GLU A 85 9.55 -2.58 -5.48
C GLU A 85 10.60 -1.48 -5.46
N VAL A 86 11.86 -1.88 -5.58
CA VAL A 86 12.96 -0.92 -5.74
C VAL A 86 13.01 -0.53 -7.22
N VAL A 87 12.76 0.75 -7.50
CA VAL A 87 12.66 1.32 -8.84
C VAL A 87 13.65 2.48 -9.04
N GLY A 88 13.71 3.02 -10.26
CA GLY A 88 14.57 4.14 -10.60
C GLY A 88 16.02 3.75 -10.90
N GLN A 89 16.79 4.72 -11.42
CA GLN A 89 18.20 4.48 -11.76
C GLN A 89 18.98 4.09 -10.51
N ASN A 90 19.74 3.00 -10.61
CA ASN A 90 20.53 2.40 -9.53
C ASN A 90 19.71 2.01 -8.28
N GLY A 91 18.41 1.73 -8.45
CA GLY A 91 17.54 1.34 -7.33
C GLY A 91 17.39 2.44 -6.29
N SER A 92 17.26 3.69 -6.76
CA SER A 92 17.25 4.86 -5.89
C SER A 92 15.88 5.18 -5.31
N MET A 93 14.81 4.53 -5.76
CA MET A 93 13.45 4.80 -5.29
C MET A 93 12.79 3.50 -4.82
N LEU A 94 11.76 3.65 -3.99
CA LEU A 94 10.94 2.53 -3.54
C LEU A 94 9.48 2.83 -3.84
N MET A 95 8.84 1.92 -4.55
CA MET A 95 7.41 1.95 -4.81
C MET A 95 6.71 1.02 -3.82
N VAL A 96 5.61 1.48 -3.25
CA VAL A 96 4.64 0.69 -2.53
C VAL A 96 3.42 0.58 -3.42
N SER A 97 3.04 -0.63 -3.82
CA SER A 97 1.81 -0.88 -4.59
C SER A 97 0.87 -1.71 -3.74
N VAL A 98 -0.40 -1.33 -3.72
CA VAL A 98 -1.47 -2.07 -3.05
C VAL A 98 -2.52 -2.37 -4.09
N SER A 99 -2.88 -3.64 -4.26
CA SER A 99 -3.92 -4.05 -5.20
C SER A 99 -5.01 -4.84 -4.49
N GLY A 100 -6.20 -4.91 -5.06
CA GLY A 100 -7.29 -5.71 -4.52
C GLY A 100 -8.53 -5.68 -5.41
N THR A 101 -9.60 -6.32 -4.95
CA THR A 101 -10.89 -6.33 -5.67
C THR A 101 -11.91 -5.48 -4.94
N ALA A 102 -12.40 -4.42 -5.59
CA ALA A 102 -13.46 -3.58 -5.08
C ALA A 102 -14.80 -4.34 -5.14
N VAL A 103 -15.56 -4.32 -4.04
CA VAL A 103 -16.82 -5.06 -3.91
C VAL A 103 -17.89 -4.25 -3.21
N ARG A 104 -19.15 -4.53 -3.54
CA ARG A 104 -20.29 -4.13 -2.71
C ARG A 104 -20.74 -5.31 -1.87
N ILE A 105 -20.75 -5.14 -0.55
CA ILE A 105 -21.29 -6.10 0.42
C ILE A 105 -22.57 -5.57 1.07
#